data_AF-A0A5K0WQD1-F1
#
_entry.id   AF-A0A5K0WQD1-F1
#
_cell.length_a   1.000
_cell.length_b   1.000
_cell.length_c   1.000
_cell.angle_alpha   90.00
_cell.angle_beta   90.00
_cell.angle_gamma   90.00
#
_symmetry.space_group_name_H-M   'P 1'
#
loop_
_entity.id
_entity.type
_entity.pdbx_description
1 polymer ?
#
loop_
_entity_poly.entity_id
_entity_poly.type
_entity_poly.pdbx_seq_one_letter_code
_entity_poly.pdbx_strand_id
1 'polypeptide(L)'
;GCDASVLLNSTNGDAERDSPPNASLRGFEIINAAKTQLESTCPNTVSCADILAFAARDSAALVGNISYQVPSGRRDGLVSNSTEALLNLPPPSSNISDLVTFFSNKNLTERDMVVLSGAHSIGVAHCASFTARLYNSSSPTGVDPTLDAAYAARLRAVCPNNTAATDPTTVNMDTITPNVLDINYYVGLNRNLGLFTSDHALLTSNTSLNI
;
A
#
# COMPACT_ATOMS: atom_id res chain seq x y z
N GLY A 1 7.32 -1.10 14.64
CA GLY A 1 7.98 -2.25 13.96
C GLY A 1 6.89 -3.14 13.36
N CYS A 2 7.04 -4.47 13.34
CA CYS A 2 5.89 -5.37 13.21
C CYS A 2 5.38 -5.71 14.62
N ASP A 3 4.73 -4.77 15.28
CA ASP A 3 4.41 -4.79 16.71
C ASP A 3 2.97 -4.35 16.99
N ALA A 4 2.09 -4.40 15.97
CA ALA A 4 0.68 -4.04 16.10
C ALA A 4 0.38 -2.61 16.61
N SER A 5 1.36 -1.70 16.61
CA SER A 5 1.17 -0.29 16.98
C SER A 5 0.08 0.40 16.15
N VAL A 6 -0.02 0.05 14.86
CA VAL A 6 -1.10 0.50 13.94
C VAL A 6 -2.51 0.06 14.38
N LEU A 7 -2.61 -0.98 15.19
CA LEU A 7 -3.90 -1.49 15.69
C LEU A 7 -4.37 -0.76 16.95
N LEU A 8 -3.56 0.12 17.54
CA LEU A 8 -3.99 0.90 18.70
C LEU A 8 -4.95 2.01 18.28
N ASN A 9 -6.05 2.14 19.02
CA ASN A 9 -6.97 3.27 18.86
C ASN A 9 -6.37 4.53 19.49
N SER A 10 -6.69 5.66 18.88
CA SER A 10 -6.32 6.97 19.39
C SER A 10 -7.19 7.41 20.56
N THR A 11 -6.59 8.10 21.53
CA THR A 11 -7.32 8.80 22.60
C THR A 11 -7.35 10.31 22.39
N ASN A 12 -6.42 10.86 21.61
CA ASN A 12 -6.17 12.29 21.44
C ASN A 12 -5.89 12.71 19.97
N GLY A 13 -6.05 11.80 19.01
CA GLY A 13 -5.75 12.05 17.60
C GLY A 13 -4.28 11.87 17.20
N ASP A 14 -3.46 11.19 18.01
CA ASP A 14 -2.02 11.03 17.77
C ASP A 14 -1.59 9.56 17.53
N ALA A 15 -2.53 8.64 17.27
CA ALA A 15 -2.16 7.27 16.91
C ALA A 15 -1.74 7.19 15.43
N GLU A 16 -1.06 6.12 15.04
CA GLU A 16 -0.69 5.87 13.64
C GLU A 16 -1.92 5.90 12.72
N ARG A 17 -3.09 5.44 13.20
CA ARG A 17 -4.34 5.43 12.44
C ARG A 17 -4.83 6.81 12.02
N ASP A 18 -4.49 7.85 12.79
CA ASP A 18 -4.87 9.23 12.50
C ASP A 18 -3.90 9.90 11.52
N SER A 19 -2.79 9.24 11.20
CA SER A 19 -1.79 9.75 10.27
C SER A 19 -2.37 9.79 8.84
N PRO A 20 -2.09 10.85 8.04
CA PRO A 20 -2.57 10.94 6.66
C PRO A 20 -2.39 9.68 5.79
N PRO A 21 -1.23 8.99 5.77
CA PRO A 21 -1.09 7.74 4.99
C PRO A 21 -2.03 6.62 5.44
N ASN A 22 -2.43 6.60 6.72
CA ASN A 22 -3.24 5.56 7.32
C ASN A 22 -4.75 5.86 7.34
N ALA A 23 -5.16 7.06 6.93
CA ALA A 23 -6.57 7.44 6.85
C ALA A 23 -7.40 6.53 5.91
N SER A 24 -6.74 5.80 5.02
CA SER A 24 -7.34 4.84 4.09
C SER A 24 -7.36 3.38 4.60
N LEU A 25 -6.76 3.09 5.76
CA LEU A 25 -6.70 1.73 6.30
C LEU A 25 -8.09 1.18 6.63
N ARG A 26 -8.25 -0.14 6.43
CA ARG A 26 -9.50 -0.88 6.65
C ARG A 26 -9.19 -2.32 7.10
N GLY A 27 -10.21 -3.04 7.57
CA GLY A 27 -10.07 -4.44 7.98
C GLY A 27 -9.72 -4.64 9.46
N PHE A 28 -9.74 -3.58 10.28
CA PHE A 28 -9.50 -3.67 11.72
C PHE A 28 -10.51 -4.60 12.42
N GLU A 29 -11.75 -4.63 11.94
CA GLU A 29 -12.81 -5.52 12.41
C GLU A 29 -12.50 -7.00 12.18
N ILE A 30 -11.80 -7.34 11.09
CA ILE A 30 -11.36 -8.71 10.78
C ILE A 30 -10.30 -9.16 11.80
N ILE A 31 -9.34 -8.28 12.09
CA ILE A 31 -8.31 -8.54 13.10
C ILE A 31 -8.93 -8.70 14.49
N ASN A 32 -9.89 -7.85 14.85
CA ASN A 32 -10.63 -7.97 16.11
C ASN A 32 -11.38 -9.30 16.21
N ALA A 33 -12.10 -9.72 15.16
CA ALA A 33 -12.82 -10.99 15.14
C ALA A 33 -11.87 -12.19 15.30
N ALA A 34 -10.72 -12.19 14.60
CA ALA A 34 -9.69 -13.21 14.75
C ALA A 34 -9.13 -13.24 16.18
N LYS A 35 -8.83 -12.08 16.76
CA LYS A 35 -8.35 -11.97 18.14
C LYS A 35 -9.39 -12.49 19.15
N THR A 36 -10.66 -12.13 19.00
CA THR A 36 -11.74 -12.63 19.87
C THR A 36 -11.84 -14.15 19.82
N GLN A 37 -11.79 -14.75 18.64
CA GLN A 37 -11.84 -16.20 18.50
C GLN A 37 -10.62 -16.87 19.15
N LEU A 38 -9.41 -16.34 18.91
CA LEU A 38 -8.18 -16.87 19.49
C LEU A 38 -8.15 -16.76 21.01
N GLU A 39 -8.60 -15.65 21.59
CA GLU A 39 -8.68 -15.48 23.05
C GLU A 39 -9.66 -16.45 23.70
N SER A 40 -10.72 -16.88 23.00
CA SER A 40 -11.64 -17.91 23.51
C SER A 40 -11.00 -19.31 23.54
N THR A 41 -9.98 -19.55 22.72
CA THR A 41 -9.35 -20.86 22.54
C THR A 41 -8.04 -20.97 23.32
N CYS A 42 -7.21 -19.93 23.25
CA CYS A 42 -5.91 -19.82 23.88
C CYS A 42 -5.73 -18.43 24.51
N PRO A 43 -6.30 -18.21 25.72
CA PRO A 43 -6.26 -16.90 26.39
C PRO A 43 -4.83 -16.36 26.54
N ASN A 44 -4.66 -15.06 26.30
CA ASN A 44 -3.42 -14.30 26.50
C ASN A 44 -2.17 -14.91 25.83
N THR A 45 -2.35 -15.62 24.71
CA THR A 45 -1.26 -16.39 24.08
C THR A 45 -0.79 -15.79 22.75
N VAL A 46 -1.71 -15.49 21.84
CA VAL A 46 -1.36 -15.03 20.48
C VAL A 46 -1.36 -13.50 20.41
N SER A 47 -0.24 -12.89 20.01
CA SER A 47 -0.13 -11.44 19.87
C SER A 47 -0.95 -10.91 18.68
N CYS A 48 -1.43 -9.68 18.78
CA CYS A 48 -2.07 -8.99 17.66
C CYS A 48 -1.10 -8.80 16.48
N ALA A 49 0.20 -8.61 16.76
CA ALA A 49 1.25 -8.52 15.76
C ALA A 49 1.36 -9.79 14.91
N ASP A 50 1.31 -10.98 15.52
CA ASP A 50 1.31 -12.24 14.77
C ASP A 50 -0.02 -12.49 14.05
N ILE A 51 -1.16 -12.11 14.63
CA ILE A 51 -2.46 -12.20 13.95
C ILE A 51 -2.45 -11.40 12.65
N LEU A 52 -1.93 -10.16 12.66
CA LEU A 52 -1.83 -9.35 11.46
C LEU A 52 -0.91 -9.99 10.40
N ALA A 53 0.22 -10.57 10.82
CA ALA A 53 1.15 -11.26 9.92
C ALA A 53 0.51 -12.52 9.29
N PHE A 54 -0.24 -13.30 10.07
CA PHE A 54 -0.97 -14.46 9.55
C PHE A 54 -2.11 -14.06 8.63
N ALA A 55 -2.90 -13.04 9.00
CA ALA A 55 -4.00 -12.54 8.19
C ALA A 55 -3.50 -12.03 6.81
N ALA A 56 -2.34 -11.37 6.77
CA ALA A 56 -1.72 -10.96 5.51
C ALA A 56 -1.37 -12.17 4.62
N ARG A 57 -0.74 -13.22 5.18
CA ARG A 57 -0.42 -14.45 4.44
C ARG A 57 -1.67 -15.15 3.95
N ASP A 58 -2.68 -15.30 4.82
CA ASP A 58 -3.94 -15.96 4.47
C ASP A 58 -4.69 -15.20 3.37
N SER A 59 -4.65 -13.86 3.41
CA SER A 59 -5.20 -13.02 2.34
C SER A 59 -4.49 -13.27 1.00
N ALA A 60 -3.16 -13.30 0.99
CA ALA A 60 -2.39 -13.59 -0.22
C ALA A 60 -2.67 -15.00 -0.80
N ALA A 61 -2.87 -15.99 0.07
CA ALA A 61 -3.27 -17.33 -0.34
C ALA A 61 -4.67 -17.34 -0.98
N LEU A 62 -5.62 -16.60 -0.42
CA LEU A 62 -6.99 -16.54 -0.92
C LEU A 62 -7.10 -15.88 -2.31
N VAL A 63 -6.36 -14.79 -2.55
CA VAL A 63 -6.51 -14.01 -3.80
C VAL A 63 -5.45 -14.30 -4.86
N GLY A 64 -4.35 -14.98 -4.51
CA GLY A 64 -3.24 -15.26 -5.43
C GLY A 64 -2.70 -16.68 -5.36
N ASN A 65 -3.24 -17.54 -4.48
CA ASN A 65 -2.68 -18.87 -4.21
C ASN A 65 -1.20 -18.83 -3.76
N ILE A 66 -0.78 -17.71 -3.14
CA ILE A 66 0.57 -17.52 -2.61
C ILE A 66 0.60 -17.99 -1.15
N SER A 67 1.40 -19.01 -0.86
CA SER A 67 1.51 -19.56 0.49
C SER A 67 2.96 -19.65 0.94
N TYR A 68 3.19 -19.30 2.19
CA TYR A 68 4.49 -19.37 2.86
C TYR A 68 4.28 -19.54 4.37
N GLN A 69 5.30 -20.06 5.04
CA GLN A 69 5.32 -20.14 6.50
C GLN A 69 5.65 -18.77 7.07
N VAL A 70 4.93 -18.36 8.12
CA VAL A 70 5.14 -17.07 8.79
C VAL A 70 5.84 -17.32 10.12
N PRO A 71 7.09 -16.85 10.30
CA PRO A 71 7.72 -16.87 11.62
C PRO A 71 6.87 -16.10 12.62
N SER A 72 6.64 -16.66 13.80
CA SER A 72 5.83 -16.07 14.87
C SER A 72 6.65 -15.80 16.13
N GLY A 73 6.00 -15.26 17.17
CA GLY A 73 6.63 -14.85 18.42
C GLY A 73 6.78 -13.33 18.56
N ARG A 74 6.14 -12.54 17.70
CA ARG A 74 6.09 -11.08 17.87
C ARG A 74 5.32 -10.73 19.12
N ARG A 75 5.64 -9.58 19.72
CA ARG A 75 4.89 -9.01 20.84
C ARG A 75 4.25 -7.69 20.45
N ASP A 76 3.15 -7.37 21.12
CA ASP A 76 2.42 -6.14 20.89
C ASP A 76 3.13 -4.96 21.55
N GLY A 77 3.38 -3.91 20.76
CA GLY A 77 3.89 -2.64 21.21
C GLY A 77 2.84 -1.86 21.99
N LEU A 78 3.29 -0.92 22.81
CA LEU A 78 2.44 -0.09 23.69
C LEU A 78 2.33 1.36 23.23
N VAL A 79 2.99 1.71 22.13
CA VAL A 79 3.06 3.08 21.60
C VAL A 79 2.58 3.06 20.15
N SER A 80 1.79 4.07 19.80
CA SER A 80 1.35 4.37 18.44
C SER A 80 1.49 5.87 18.25
N ASN A 81 2.13 6.30 17.17
CA ASN A 81 2.44 7.71 16.96
C ASN A 81 2.16 8.13 15.51
N SER A 82 1.34 9.17 15.33
CA SER A 82 0.92 9.67 14.02
C SER A 82 2.09 10.17 13.18
N THR A 83 3.08 10.80 13.82
CA THR A 83 4.28 11.35 13.18
C THR A 83 5.22 10.24 12.74
N GLU A 84 5.36 9.17 13.52
CA GLU A 84 6.15 8.01 13.10
C GLU A 84 5.61 7.39 11.81
N ALA A 85 4.29 7.21 11.69
CA ALA A 85 3.68 6.74 10.45
C ALA A 85 3.96 7.69 9.27
N LEU A 86 3.79 9.00 9.47
CA LEU A 86 4.00 10.00 8.43
C LEU A 86 5.45 10.01 7.90
N LEU A 87 6.42 9.84 8.80
CA LEU A 87 7.85 9.91 8.45
C LEU A 87 8.40 8.59 7.89
N ASN A 88 7.69 7.46 8.06
CA ASN A 88 8.20 6.13 7.73
C ASN A 88 7.42 5.41 6.63
N LEU A 89 6.29 5.96 6.15
CA LEU A 89 5.53 5.41 5.05
C LEU A 89 5.81 6.20 3.76
N PRO A 90 6.22 5.53 2.66
CA PRO A 90 6.51 6.22 1.41
C PRO A 90 5.22 6.77 0.79
N PRO A 91 5.18 8.05 0.37
CA PRO A 91 4.04 8.59 -0.36
C PRO A 91 3.95 8.01 -1.79
N PRO A 92 2.74 7.95 -2.39
CA PRO A 92 2.55 7.45 -3.76
C PRO A 92 3.23 8.34 -4.83
N SER A 93 3.65 9.55 -4.46
CA SER A 93 4.38 10.48 -5.31
C SER A 93 5.90 10.27 -5.31
N SER A 94 6.44 9.33 -4.52
CA SER A 94 7.88 9.11 -4.38
C SER A 94 8.56 8.75 -5.70
N ASN A 95 9.77 9.26 -5.89
CA ASN A 95 10.69 8.79 -6.92
C ASN A 95 11.46 7.54 -6.44
N ILE A 96 12.25 6.94 -7.33
CA ILE A 96 12.96 5.69 -7.04
C ILE A 96 14.00 5.82 -5.91
N SER A 97 14.68 6.97 -5.81
CA SER A 97 15.67 7.22 -4.75
C SER A 97 15.02 7.30 -3.38
N ASP A 98 13.85 7.95 -3.30
CA ASP A 98 13.09 8.04 -2.05
C ASP A 98 12.60 6.66 -1.63
N LEU A 99 12.02 5.88 -2.56
CA LEU A 99 11.56 4.51 -2.29
C LEU A 99 12.70 3.63 -1.78
N VAL A 100 13.86 3.63 -2.44
CA VAL A 100 15.04 2.88 -1.99
C VAL A 100 15.47 3.32 -0.58
N THR A 101 15.39 4.62 -0.28
CA THR A 101 15.71 5.15 1.06
C THR A 101 14.71 4.65 2.12
N PHE A 102 13.40 4.74 1.85
CA PHE A 102 12.36 4.24 2.76
C PHE A 102 12.53 2.76 3.06
N PHE A 103 12.78 1.93 2.04
CA PHE A 103 12.94 0.49 2.21
C PHE A 103 14.25 0.12 2.90
N SER A 104 15.36 0.77 2.56
CA SER A 104 16.65 0.52 3.23
C SER A 104 16.63 0.91 4.71
N ASN A 105 15.89 1.94 5.10
CA ASN A 105 15.62 2.28 6.52
C ASN A 105 14.83 1.19 7.27
N LYS A 106 14.25 0.22 6.55
CA LYS A 106 13.58 -0.97 7.09
C LYS A 106 14.38 -2.25 6.85
N ASN A 107 15.66 -2.13 6.51
CA ASN A 107 16.55 -3.24 6.16
C ASN A 107 16.06 -4.07 4.97
N LEU A 108 15.33 -3.44 4.04
CA LEU A 108 14.85 -4.05 2.81
C LEU A 108 15.68 -3.54 1.62
N THR A 109 16.03 -4.45 0.72
CA THR A 109 16.79 -4.13 -0.49
C THR A 109 15.89 -3.49 -1.55
N GLU A 110 16.50 -2.90 -2.59
CA GLU A 110 15.76 -2.47 -3.78
C GLU A 110 14.98 -3.64 -4.43
N ARG A 111 15.52 -4.86 -4.35
CA ARG A 111 14.81 -6.05 -4.82
C ARG A 111 13.55 -6.33 -4.01
N ASP A 112 13.65 -6.25 -2.68
CA ASP A 112 12.49 -6.43 -1.81
C ASP A 112 11.43 -5.35 -2.07
N MET A 113 11.86 -4.10 -2.33
CA MET A 113 10.98 -3.00 -2.71
C MET A 113 10.18 -3.31 -4.00
N VAL A 114 10.84 -3.77 -5.06
CA VAL A 114 10.15 -4.12 -6.32
C VAL A 114 9.18 -5.28 -6.10
N VAL A 115 9.59 -6.33 -5.37
CA VAL A 115 8.74 -7.49 -5.07
C VAL A 115 7.53 -7.10 -4.22
N LEU A 116 7.72 -6.29 -3.18
CA LEU A 116 6.64 -5.87 -2.28
C LEU A 116 5.67 -4.88 -2.95
N SER A 117 6.14 -4.09 -3.93
CA SER A 117 5.27 -3.24 -4.74
C SER A 117 4.24 -4.05 -5.55
N GLY A 118 4.53 -5.33 -5.83
CA GLY A 118 3.59 -6.26 -6.46
C GLY A 118 2.28 -6.46 -5.68
N ALA A 119 2.22 -6.07 -4.41
CA ALA A 119 0.97 -6.03 -3.65
C ALA A 119 -0.09 -5.10 -4.28
N HIS A 120 0.31 -4.13 -5.11
CA HIS A 120 -0.60 -3.29 -5.90
C HIS A 120 -1.32 -4.05 -7.04
N SER A 121 -1.05 -5.35 -7.24
CA SER A 121 -1.84 -6.22 -8.11
C SER A 121 -3.29 -6.41 -7.65
N ILE A 122 -3.60 -6.07 -6.40
CA ILE A 122 -4.95 -6.14 -5.84
C ILE A 122 -5.31 -4.85 -5.13
N GLY A 123 -6.61 -4.61 -4.96
CA GLY A 123 -7.11 -3.53 -4.13
C GLY A 123 -7.29 -2.22 -4.90
N VAL A 124 -7.49 -1.15 -4.15
CA VAL A 124 -7.93 0.14 -4.68
C VAL A 124 -7.15 1.29 -4.08
N ALA A 125 -7.16 2.42 -4.77
CA ALA A 125 -6.58 3.67 -4.33
C ALA A 125 -7.60 4.82 -4.43
N HIS A 126 -7.58 5.73 -3.47
CA HIS A 126 -8.34 6.97 -3.55
C HIS A 126 -7.77 7.89 -4.65
N CYS A 127 -8.64 8.64 -5.32
CA CYS A 127 -8.24 9.59 -6.37
C CYS A 127 -7.12 10.55 -5.92
N ALA A 128 -7.19 11.03 -4.67
CA ALA A 128 -6.20 11.96 -4.10
C ALA A 128 -4.76 11.42 -4.11
N SER A 129 -4.57 10.11 -4.16
CA SER A 129 -3.25 9.47 -4.19
C SER A 129 -2.51 9.62 -5.53
N PHE A 130 -3.20 9.96 -6.62
CA PHE A 130 -2.60 10.02 -7.97
C PHE A 130 -3.08 11.16 -8.86
N THR A 131 -4.06 11.98 -8.45
CA THR A 131 -4.57 13.11 -9.25
C THR A 131 -3.50 14.12 -9.65
N ALA A 132 -2.42 14.26 -8.89
CA ALA A 132 -1.26 15.07 -9.27
C ALA A 132 -0.67 14.65 -10.64
N ARG A 133 -0.68 13.34 -10.95
CA ARG A 133 -0.26 12.83 -12.27
C ARG A 133 -1.24 13.16 -13.38
N LEU A 134 -2.50 13.42 -13.05
CA LEU A 134 -3.54 13.71 -14.04
C LEU A 134 -3.63 15.20 -14.36
N TYR A 135 -3.22 16.09 -13.46
CA TYR A 135 -3.51 17.52 -13.59
C TYR A 135 -2.34 18.46 -13.28
N ASN A 136 -1.27 17.98 -12.64
CA ASN A 136 -0.17 18.82 -12.15
C ASN A 136 1.20 18.37 -12.65
N SER A 137 1.26 17.68 -13.80
CA SER A 137 2.53 17.41 -14.47
C SER A 137 3.03 18.64 -15.23
N SER A 138 4.35 18.76 -15.39
CA SER A 138 4.98 19.80 -16.21
C SER A 138 4.78 19.61 -17.73
N SER A 139 4.05 18.59 -18.18
CA SER A 139 3.74 18.39 -19.60
C SER A 139 2.72 19.44 -20.11
N PRO A 140 2.66 19.72 -21.43
CA PRO A 140 1.69 20.67 -22.00
C PRO A 140 0.22 20.32 -21.72
N THR A 141 -0.09 19.06 -21.43
CA THR A 141 -1.47 18.59 -21.15
C THR A 141 -1.81 18.55 -19.65
N GLY A 142 -0.82 18.82 -18.79
CA GLY A 142 -0.90 18.62 -17.34
C GLY A 142 -0.89 17.15 -16.90
N VAL A 143 -0.89 16.20 -17.84
CA VAL A 143 -0.82 14.74 -17.57
C VAL A 143 0.63 14.30 -17.54
N ASP A 144 0.98 13.43 -16.60
CA ASP A 144 2.27 12.75 -16.53
C ASP A 144 2.54 11.98 -17.84
N PRO A 145 3.62 12.31 -18.58
CA PRO A 145 3.90 11.70 -19.88
C PRO A 145 4.28 10.21 -19.77
N THR A 146 4.57 9.72 -18.57
CA THR A 146 4.83 8.29 -18.33
C THR A 146 3.55 7.47 -18.21
N LEU A 147 2.37 8.09 -18.11
CA LEU A 147 1.08 7.41 -18.01
C LEU A 147 0.46 7.22 -19.40
N ASP A 148 -0.07 6.04 -19.70
CA ASP A 148 -0.80 5.80 -20.96
C ASP A 148 -1.95 6.81 -21.14
N ALA A 149 -2.02 7.43 -22.32
CA ALA A 149 -2.94 8.54 -22.57
C ALA A 149 -4.43 8.11 -22.50
N ALA A 150 -4.75 6.91 -22.98
CA ALA A 150 -6.11 6.39 -22.90
C ALA A 150 -6.48 6.04 -21.46
N TYR A 151 -5.53 5.52 -20.68
CA TYR A 151 -5.70 5.26 -19.26
C TYR A 151 -5.87 6.55 -18.45
N ALA A 152 -5.04 7.56 -18.69
CA ALA A 152 -5.18 8.88 -18.07
C ALA A 152 -6.55 9.51 -18.35
N ALA A 153 -7.06 9.37 -19.58
CA ALA A 153 -8.40 9.84 -19.94
C ALA A 153 -9.50 9.11 -19.14
N ARG A 154 -9.39 7.78 -18.96
CA ARG A 154 -10.31 7.00 -18.11
C ARG A 154 -10.24 7.44 -16.65
N LEU A 155 -9.04 7.65 -16.11
CA LEU A 155 -8.86 8.11 -14.74
C LEU A 155 -9.43 9.52 -14.53
N ARG A 156 -9.25 10.45 -15.48
CA ARG A 156 -9.84 11.80 -15.41
C ARG A 156 -11.37 11.79 -15.44
N ALA A 157 -11.99 10.80 -16.08
CA ALA A 157 -13.45 10.65 -16.09
C ALA A 157 -14.01 10.24 -14.72
N VAL A 158 -13.19 9.61 -13.86
CA VAL A 158 -13.58 9.14 -12.52
C VAL A 158 -13.08 10.11 -11.43
N CYS A 159 -11.88 10.67 -11.61
CA CYS A 159 -11.19 11.51 -10.63
C CYS A 159 -11.02 12.94 -11.19
N PRO A 160 -11.94 13.88 -10.91
CA PRO A 160 -11.87 15.24 -11.42
C PRO A 160 -10.75 16.07 -10.76
N ASN A 161 -10.36 17.19 -11.38
CA ASN A 161 -9.26 18.03 -10.88
C ASN A 161 -9.48 18.57 -9.45
N ASN A 162 -10.73 18.83 -9.08
CA ASN A 162 -11.12 19.31 -7.75
C ASN A 162 -11.35 18.18 -6.73
N THR A 163 -10.75 17.00 -6.93
CA THR A 163 -10.80 15.88 -5.97
C THR A 163 -10.29 16.36 -4.61
N ALA A 164 -11.14 16.33 -3.60
CA ALA A 164 -10.75 16.64 -2.23
C ALA A 164 -9.92 15.49 -1.62
N ALA A 165 -9.08 15.78 -0.63
CA ALA A 165 -8.35 14.74 0.09
C ALA A 165 -9.27 13.70 0.78
N THR A 166 -10.50 14.09 1.09
CA THR A 166 -11.54 13.25 1.71
C THR A 166 -12.48 12.60 0.69
N ASP A 167 -12.20 12.70 -0.61
CA ASP A 167 -13.03 12.11 -1.65
C ASP A 167 -13.03 10.57 -1.54
N PRO A 168 -14.19 9.92 -1.39
CA PRO A 168 -14.27 8.47 -1.21
C PRO A 168 -14.10 7.70 -2.53
N THR A 169 -13.98 8.38 -3.66
CA THR A 169 -13.86 7.73 -4.97
C THR A 169 -12.54 6.99 -5.08
N THR A 170 -12.64 5.70 -5.39
CA THR A 170 -11.50 4.80 -5.55
C THR A 170 -11.46 4.18 -6.93
N VAL A 171 -10.26 3.86 -7.40
CA VAL A 171 -10.01 3.06 -8.61
C VAL A 171 -9.16 1.85 -8.25
N ASN A 172 -9.24 0.78 -9.06
CA ASN A 172 -8.37 -0.38 -8.86
C ASN A 172 -6.90 -0.03 -9.10
N MET A 173 -6.00 -0.56 -8.27
CA MET A 173 -4.56 -0.34 -8.42
C MET A 173 -3.98 -1.09 -9.64
N ASP A 174 -4.52 -2.28 -9.93
CA ASP A 174 -4.29 -2.99 -11.19
C ASP A 174 -5.56 -2.94 -12.07
N THR A 175 -5.37 -2.65 -13.36
CA THR A 175 -6.45 -2.58 -14.34
C THR A 175 -6.65 -3.88 -15.12
N ILE A 176 -5.72 -4.83 -15.01
CA ILE A 176 -5.74 -6.09 -15.77
C ILE A 176 -6.48 -7.17 -14.99
N THR A 177 -6.08 -7.45 -13.75
CA THR A 177 -6.70 -8.46 -12.87
C THR A 177 -6.89 -7.90 -11.44
N PRO A 178 -7.77 -6.91 -11.25
CA PRO A 178 -7.87 -6.10 -10.01
C PRO A 178 -8.09 -6.84 -8.68
N ASN A 179 -8.51 -8.11 -8.74
CA ASN A 179 -8.83 -8.94 -7.58
C ASN A 179 -7.97 -10.21 -7.51
N VAL A 180 -6.92 -10.33 -8.33
CA VAL A 180 -6.01 -11.47 -8.34
C VAL A 180 -4.61 -10.97 -8.01
N LEU A 181 -3.99 -11.54 -6.99
CA LEU A 181 -2.60 -11.23 -6.65
C LEU A 181 -1.68 -12.04 -7.56
N ASP A 182 -1.29 -11.44 -8.68
CA ASP A 182 -0.48 -12.06 -9.73
C ASP A 182 0.57 -11.09 -10.31
N ILE A 183 1.15 -11.44 -11.46
CA ILE A 183 2.21 -10.65 -12.10
C ILE A 183 1.68 -9.53 -12.99
N ASN A 184 0.37 -9.40 -13.19
CA ASN A 184 -0.20 -8.45 -14.14
C ASN A 184 0.00 -7.01 -13.72
N TYR A 185 0.19 -6.72 -12.43
CA TYR A 185 0.73 -5.43 -11.98
C TYR A 185 1.97 -5.02 -12.80
N TYR A 186 2.98 -5.89 -12.87
CA TYR A 186 4.22 -5.62 -13.61
C TYR A 186 4.01 -5.58 -15.13
N VAL A 187 3.09 -6.40 -15.65
CA VAL A 187 2.68 -6.32 -17.07
C VAL A 187 2.06 -4.96 -17.37
N GLY A 188 1.26 -4.43 -16.45
CA GLY A 188 0.67 -3.09 -16.50
C GLY A 188 1.72 -2.00 -16.47
N LEU A 189 2.74 -2.09 -15.61
CA LEU A 189 3.84 -1.13 -15.57
C LEU A 189 4.53 -1.00 -16.93
N ASN A 190 4.88 -2.13 -17.56
CA ASN A 190 5.51 -2.16 -18.89
C ASN A 190 4.62 -1.60 -20.02
N ARG A 191 3.33 -1.37 -19.74
CA ARG A 191 2.35 -0.75 -20.64
C ARG A 191 1.97 0.67 -20.21
N ASN A 192 2.73 1.28 -19.29
CA ASN A 192 2.46 2.60 -18.72
C ASN A 192 1.09 2.69 -18.00
N LEU A 193 0.66 1.58 -17.38
CA LEU A 193 -0.61 1.47 -16.64
C LEU A 193 -0.43 1.50 -15.12
N GLY A 194 0.78 1.78 -14.60
CA GLY A 194 0.99 1.98 -13.16
C GLY A 194 0.20 3.17 -12.63
N LEU A 195 -0.54 2.99 -11.54
CA LEU A 195 -1.45 4.03 -11.05
C LEU A 195 -0.66 5.18 -10.41
N PHE A 196 0.26 4.86 -9.52
CA PHE A 196 1.02 5.83 -8.75
C PHE A 196 2.28 6.31 -9.48
N THR A 197 2.84 7.43 -9.02
CA THR A 197 4.16 7.87 -9.49
C THR A 197 5.21 6.86 -9.02
N SER A 198 5.07 6.37 -7.79
CA SER A 198 5.93 5.33 -7.21
C SER A 198 5.91 4.02 -7.99
N ASP A 199 4.78 3.66 -8.61
CA ASP A 199 4.69 2.49 -9.49
C ASP A 199 5.55 2.66 -10.75
N HIS A 200 5.43 3.81 -11.42
CA HIS A 200 6.24 4.10 -12.60
C HIS A 200 7.71 4.31 -12.26
N ALA A 201 8.03 4.76 -11.04
CA ALA A 201 9.39 4.92 -10.58
C ALA A 201 10.19 3.60 -10.61
N LEU A 202 9.52 2.44 -10.48
CA LEU A 202 10.17 1.13 -10.58
C LEU A 202 10.81 0.88 -11.95
N LEU A 203 10.38 1.58 -13.00
CA LEU A 203 10.94 1.45 -14.35
C LEU A 203 12.14 2.37 -14.59
N THR A 204 12.57 3.15 -13.59
CA THR A 204 13.59 4.21 -13.74
C THR A 204 14.97 3.82 -13.21
N SER A 205 15.12 2.63 -12.63
CA SER A 205 16.40 2.09 -12.14
C SER A 205 16.77 0.80 -12.86
N ASN A 206 18.04 0.66 -13.25
CA ASN A 206 18.55 -0.56 -13.86
C ASN A 206 18.44 -1.78 -12.93
N THR A 207 18.59 -1.61 -11.63
CA THR A 207 18.42 -2.71 -10.67
C THR A 207 16.96 -3.15 -10.65
N SER A 208 16.03 -2.21 -10.62
CA SER A 208 14.58 -2.48 -10.61
C SER A 208 14.09 -3.14 -11.90
N LEU A 209 14.63 -2.76 -13.06
CA LEU A 209 14.27 -3.34 -14.38
C LEU A 209 14.74 -4.79 -14.59
N ASN A 210 15.71 -5.26 -13.81
CA ASN A 210 16.32 -6.59 -13.96
C ASN A 210 15.75 -7.63 -12.97
N ILE A 211 14.63 -7.33 -12.32
CA ILE A 211 13.93 -8.19 -11.36
C ILE A 211 12.69 -8.78 -12.03
#